data_AF-A0A7H4PAQ2-F1
#
_entry.id   AF-A0A7H4PAQ2-F1
#
_cell.length_a   1.000
_cell.length_b   1.000
_cell.length_c   1.000
_cell.angle_alpha   90.00
_cell.angle_beta   90.00
_cell.angle_gamma   90.00
#
_symmetry.space_group_name_H-M   'P 1'
#
loop_
_entity.id
_entity.type
_entity.pdbx_description
1 polymer ?
#
loop_
_entity_poly.entity_id
_entity_poly.type
_entity_poly.pdbx_seq_one_letter_code
_entity_poly.pdbx_strand_id
1 'polypeptide(L)' 'MLTNSTMDEMNKLLGERVMDRMRLGNSLWVNFNWDSYRDRVTGKEY' A
#
# COMPACT_ATOMS: atom_id res chain seq x y z
N MET A 1 1.42 3.95 -5.11
CA MET A 1 2.47 3.33 -4.28
C MET A 1 1.87 2.09 -3.63
N LEU A 2 2.61 0.98 -3.55
CA LEU A 2 2.19 -0.21 -2.82
C LEU A 2 3.02 -0.29 -1.54
N THR A 3 2.36 -0.45 -0.40
CA THR A 3 2.99 -0.52 0.92
C THR A 3 2.13 -1.36 1.84
N ASN A 4 2.78 -2.05 2.77
CA ASN A 4 2.11 -2.77 3.86
C ASN A 4 2.00 -1.89 5.12
N SER A 5 2.53 -0.67 5.09
CA SER A 5 2.57 0.25 6.22
C SER A 5 1.41 1.23 6.19
N THR A 6 1.00 1.66 7.39
CA THR A 6 -0.06 2.66 7.55
C THR A 6 0.40 4.05 7.13
N MET A 7 -0.54 4.98 6.91
CA MET A 7 -0.21 6.33 6.49
C MET A 7 0.71 7.08 7.48
N ASP A 8 0.58 6.84 8.79
CA ASP A 8 1.43 7.45 9.81
C ASP A 8 2.89 6.95 9.74
N GLU A 9 3.06 5.63 9.58
CA GLU A 9 4.38 5.02 9.38
C GLU A 9 5.02 5.50 8.08
N MET A 10 4.22 5.66 7.02
CA MET A 10 4.68 6.21 5.74
C MET A 10 5.13 7.67 5.85
N ASN A 11 4.42 8.50 6.61
CA ASN A 11 4.84 9.89 6.88
C ASN A 11 6.16 9.93 7.65
N LYS A 12 6.37 9.03 8.62
CA LYS A 12 7.62 8.95 9.38
C LYS A 12 8.80 8.44 8.56
N LEU A 13 8.57 7.46 7.67
CA LEU A 13 9.61 6.85 6.85
C LEU A 13 10.01 7.72 5.65
N LEU A 14 9.03 8.26 4.92
CA LEU A 14 9.27 9.03 3.69
C LEU A 14 9.38 10.55 3.93
N GLY A 15 8.87 11.02 5.06
CA GLY A 15 8.78 12.45 5.38
C GLY A 15 7.57 13.14 4.73
N GLU A 16 7.16 14.24 5.36
CA GLU A 16 5.95 14.99 5.00
C GLU A 16 5.96 15.48 3.54
N ARG A 17 7.11 15.93 3.03
CA ARG A 17 7.22 16.49 1.67
C ARG A 17 7.01 15.47 0.56
N VAL A 18 7.40 14.21 0.77
CA VAL A 18 7.18 13.14 -0.21
C VAL A 18 5.70 12.75 -0.23
N MET A 19 5.09 12.69 0.95
CA MET A 19 3.67 12.37 1.11
C MET A 19 2.76 13.47 0.58
N ASP A 20 3.12 14.75 0.78
CA ASP A 20 2.43 15.90 0.21
C ASP A 20 2.44 15.87 -1.32
N ARG A 21 3.59 15.52 -1.93
CA ARG A 21 3.70 15.34 -3.40
C ARG A 21 2.95 14.12 -3.92
N MET A 22 2.86 13.04 -3.15
CA MET A 22 2.07 11.87 -3.55
C MET A 22 0.56 12.12 -3.53
N ARG A 23 0.11 13.04 -2.69
CA ARG A 23 -1.29 13.48 -2.63
C ARG A 23 -1.64 14.55 -3.67
N LEU A 24 -0.63 15.16 -4.30
CA LEU A 24 -0.80 16.14 -5.35
C LEU A 24 -1.23 15.47 -6.66
N GLY A 25 -2.50 15.68 -7.04
CA GLY A 25 -3.16 15.07 -8.20
C GLY A 25 -4.32 14.16 -7.78
N ASN A 26 -5.02 13.53 -8.73
CA ASN A 26 -6.08 12.54 -8.47
C ASN A 26 -5.51 11.22 -7.89
N SER A 27 -4.70 11.30 -6.83
CA SER A 27 -4.15 10.16 -6.13
C SER A 27 -5.25 9.49 -5.31
N LEU A 28 -5.47 8.19 -5.54
CA LEU A 28 -6.40 7.40 -4.76
C LEU A 28 -5.64 6.65 -3.67
N TRP A 29 -6.07 6.81 -2.43
CA TRP A 29 -5.61 5.98 -1.32
C TRP A 29 -6.54 4.78 -1.17
N VAL A 30 -6.03 3.58 -1.45
CA VAL A 30 -6.80 2.33 -1.35
C VAL A 30 -6.19 1.48 -0.24
N ASN A 31 -7.00 1.15 0.76
CA ASN A 31 -6.62 0.23 1.83
C ASN A 31 -7.02 -1.19 1.46
N PHE A 32 -6.05 -2.11 1.48
CA PHE A 32 -6.31 -3.54 1.34
C PHE A 32 -6.38 -4.17 2.72
N ASN A 33 -7.60 -4.49 3.17
CA ASN A 33 -7.87 -5.16 4.45
C ASN A 33 -8.21 -6.65 4.28
N TRP A 34 -7.82 -7.24 3.16
CA TRP A 34 -8.05 -8.65 2.86
C TRP A 34 -6.91 -9.53 3.36
N ASP A 35 -7.24 -10.75 3.74
CA ASP A 35 -6.25 -11.78 4.04
C ASP A 35 -5.46 -12.19 2.79
N SER A 36 -4.28 -12.76 3.02
CA SER A 36 -3.40 -13.23 1.94
C SER A 36 -4.13 -14.21 1.02
N TYR A 37 -4.13 -13.92 -0.28
CA TYR A 37 -4.71 -14.81 -1.29
C TYR A 37 -3.88 -16.09 -1.52
N ARG A 38 -2.65 -16.16 -1.00
CA ARG A 38 -1.73 -17.28 -1.25
C ARG A 38 -2.29 -18.63 -0.79
N ASP A 39 -3.06 -18.65 0.29
CA ASP A 39 -3.65 -19.88 0.84
C ASP A 39 -4.75 -20.47 -0.08
N ARG A 40 -5.26 -19.67 -1.02
CA ARG A 40 -6.24 -20.09 -2.03
C ARG A 40 -5.60 -20.56 -3.33
N VAL A 41 -4.28 -20.42 -3.47
CA VAL A 41 -3.52 -20.90 -4.62
C VAL A 41 -3.20 -22.38 -4.41
N THR A 42 -4.11 -23.26 -4.82
CA THR A 42 -3.81 -24.70 -4.92
C THR A 42 -2.82 -24.87 -6.06
N GLY A 43 -1.57 -25.26 -5.76
CA GLY A 43 -0.39 -25.27 -6.65
C GLY A 43 -0.47 -26.07 -7.95
N LYS A 44 -1.42 -25.74 -8.82
CA LYS A 44 -1.57 -26.22 -10.20
C LYS A 44 -1.13 -25.18 -11.24
N GLU A 45 -0.55 -24.07 -10.79
CA GLU A 45 -0.07 -22.99 -11.65
C GLU A 45 1.45 -22.86 -11.54
N TYR A 46 2.17 -23.90 -11.95
CA TYR A 46 3.59 -23.85 -12.36
C TYR A 46 3.87 -24.98 -13.35
#